data_AF-A0A7G9BRE8-F1
#
_entry.id   AF-A0A7G9BRE8-F1
#
_cell.length_a   1.000
_cell.length_b   1.000
_cell.length_c   1.000
_cell.angle_alpha   90.00
_cell.angle_beta   90.00
_cell.angle_gamma   90.00
#
_symmetry.space_group_name_H-M   'P 1'
#
loop_
_entity.id
_entity.type
_entity.pdbx_description
1 polymer ?
#
loop_
_entity_poly.entity_id
_entity_poly.type
_entity_poly.pdbx_seq_one_letter_code
_entity_poly.pdbx_strand_id
1 'polypeptide(L)'
;MLCAFASLDEIFRTEFGAVMQCSNKNCYWLEFAGDCTPFKVADFLNFRKQVEAIDIDQILYDPQPGADYTIIMPFRSQRCFVLSVTDVLNLKELLYGAKFMMELPGIIKDCLNVSPISSSTI
;
A
#
# COMPACT_ATOMS: atom_id res chain seq x y z
N MET A 1 10.10 15.75 -6.90
CA MET A 1 10.93 15.35 -8.05
C MET A 1 10.90 13.82 -8.12
N LEU A 2 10.13 13.27 -9.07
CA LEU A 2 10.14 11.82 -9.35
C LEU A 2 11.58 11.41 -9.66
N CYS A 3 11.94 10.18 -9.32
CA CYS A 3 13.30 9.69 -9.45
C CYS A 3 13.69 9.64 -10.96
N ALA A 4 14.29 10.72 -11.48
CA ALA A 4 14.45 10.97 -12.92
C ALA A 4 15.29 9.92 -13.69
N PHE A 5 15.91 8.98 -13.00
CA PHE A 5 16.77 7.93 -13.57
C PHE A 5 16.48 6.53 -13.03
N ALA A 6 15.42 6.34 -12.24
CA ALA A 6 15.08 5.01 -11.73
C ALA A 6 13.90 4.43 -12.49
N SER A 7 14.02 3.17 -12.94
CA SER A 7 12.85 2.36 -13.26
C SER A 7 12.01 2.26 -11.99
N LEU A 8 10.81 2.83 -12.04
CA LEU A 8 9.81 2.61 -11.02
C LEU A 8 9.02 1.38 -11.45
N ASP A 9 9.14 0.32 -10.65
CA ASP A 9 8.43 -0.92 -10.91
C ASP A 9 7.05 -0.79 -10.27
N GLU A 10 5.99 -0.88 -11.07
CA GLU A 10 4.63 -0.87 -10.55
C GLU A 10 4.35 -2.16 -9.78
N ILE A 11 3.93 -2.03 -8.52
CA ILE A 11 3.62 -3.18 -7.66
C ILE A 11 2.14 -3.53 -7.79
N PHE A 12 1.29 -2.51 -7.69
CA PHE A 12 -0.16 -2.67 -7.74
C PHE A 12 -0.81 -1.33 -8.09
N ARG A 13 -1.89 -1.38 -8.86
CA ARG A 13 -2.66 -0.21 -9.30
C ARG A 13 -4.15 -0.49 -9.20
N THR A 14 -4.90 0.53 -8.81
CA THR A 14 -6.35 0.60 -8.88
C THR A 14 -6.75 1.84 -9.69
N GLU A 15 -8.05 2.06 -9.84
CA GLU A 15 -8.57 3.29 -10.46
C GLU A 15 -8.26 4.56 -9.65
N PHE A 16 -7.97 4.42 -8.34
CA PHE A 16 -7.77 5.54 -7.41
C PHE A 16 -6.29 5.83 -7.10
N GLY A 17 -5.36 4.95 -7.51
CA GLY A 17 -3.95 5.14 -7.21
C GLY A 17 -3.06 3.96 -7.57
N ALA A 18 -1.78 4.08 -7.24
CA ALA A 18 -0.78 3.06 -7.48
C ALA A 18 0.30 3.04 -6.40
N VAL A 19 0.86 1.85 -6.15
CA VAL A 19 2.07 1.68 -5.36
C VAL A 19 3.18 1.22 -6.28
N MET A 20 4.31 1.93 -6.24
CA MET A 20 5.46 1.70 -7.10
C MET A 20 6.71 1.52 -6.25
N GLN A 21 7.62 0.63 -6.67
CA GLN A 21 8.91 0.43 -6.03
C GLN A 21 10.00 1.16 -6.81
N CYS A 22 10.84 1.90 -6.10
CA CYS A 22 12.09 2.42 -6.65
C CYS A 22 13.25 1.54 -6.18
N SER A 23 13.71 0.63 -7.02
CA SER A 23 14.80 -0.30 -6.71
C SER A 23 16.12 0.42 -6.37
N ASN A 24 16.39 1.57 -7.01
CA ASN A 24 17.61 2.35 -6.77
C ASN A 24 17.66 3.00 -5.36
N LYS A 25 16.53 3.54 -4.88
CA LYS A 25 16.47 4.27 -3.59
C LYS A 25 15.91 3.44 -2.44
N ASN A 26 15.57 2.17 -2.70
CA ASN A 26 14.92 1.28 -1.74
C ASN A 26 13.74 1.98 -1.03
N CYS A 27 12.84 2.54 -1.83
CA CYS A 27 11.69 3.31 -1.35
C CYS A 27 10.44 2.94 -2.15
N TYR A 28 9.28 3.12 -1.52
CA TYR A 28 7.99 2.99 -2.17
C TYR A 28 7.44 4.37 -2.51
N TRP A 29 6.76 4.47 -3.62
CA TRP A 29 6.00 5.64 -4.02
C TRP A 29 4.53 5.28 -3.99
N LEU A 30 3.75 6.11 -3.31
CA LEU A 30 2.31 6.02 -3.28
C LEU A 30 1.75 7.15 -4.12
N GLU A 31 1.15 6.81 -5.25
CA GLU A 31 0.28 7.68 -6.01
C GLU A 31 -1.14 7.53 -5.47
N PHE A 32 -1.70 8.61 -4.91
CA PHE A 32 -3.06 8.61 -4.38
C PHE A 32 -3.59 10.05 -4.33
N ALA A 33 -4.89 10.24 -4.60
CA ALA A 33 -5.55 11.55 -4.58
C ALA A 33 -4.85 12.63 -5.43
N GLY A 34 -4.29 12.25 -6.59
CA GLY A 34 -3.62 13.15 -7.53
C GLY A 34 -2.20 13.57 -7.13
N ASP A 35 -1.64 13.00 -6.06
CA ASP A 35 -0.32 13.33 -5.55
C ASP A 35 0.55 12.08 -5.41
N CYS A 36 1.87 12.26 -5.46
CA CYS A 36 2.83 11.14 -5.39
C CYS A 36 3.77 11.33 -4.20
N THR A 37 3.66 10.46 -3.19
CA THR A 37 4.37 10.55 -1.92
C THR A 37 5.42 9.45 -1.79
N PRO A 38 6.71 9.79 -1.59
CA PRO A 38 7.75 8.80 -1.35
C PRO A 38 7.78 8.37 0.11
N PHE A 39 8.00 7.07 0.32
CA PHE A 39 8.11 6.42 1.62
C PHE A 39 9.37 5.56 1.67
N LYS A 40 10.13 5.62 2.77
CA LYS A 40 11.07 4.54 3.08
C LYS A 40 10.27 3.27 3.37
N VAL A 41 10.89 2.10 3.17
CA VAL A 41 10.23 0.80 3.39
C VAL A 41 9.56 0.71 4.78
N ALA A 42 10.27 1.06 5.85
CA ALA A 42 9.72 1.02 7.20
C ALA A 42 8.56 2.00 7.40
N ASP A 43 8.68 3.21 6.84
CA ASP A 43 7.65 4.25 6.96
C ASP A 43 6.39 3.87 6.18
N PHE A 44 6.55 3.23 5.01
CA PHE A 44 5.45 2.68 4.22
C PHE A 44 4.69 1.59 4.98
N LEU A 45 5.41 0.64 5.60
CA LEU A 45 4.79 -0.43 6.38
C LEU A 45 4.04 0.11 7.62
N ASN A 46 4.60 1.13 8.27
CA ASN A 46 3.94 1.79 9.39
C ASN A 46 2.69 2.56 8.93
N PHE A 47 2.80 3.30 7.82
CA PHE A 47 1.66 4.01 7.24
C PHE A 47 0.54 3.04 6.86
N ARG A 48 0.86 1.91 6.23
CA ARG A 48 -0.11 0.85 5.94
C ARG A 48 -0.84 0.39 7.19
N LYS A 49 -0.12 0.05 8.26
CA LYS A 49 -0.72 -0.36 9.53
C LYS A 49 -1.64 0.70 10.12
N GLN A 50 -1.27 1.98 10.02
CA GLN A 50 -2.13 3.09 10.47
C GLN A 50 -3.43 3.16 9.67
N VAL A 51 -3.36 3.04 8.34
CA VAL A 51 -4.56 3.05 7.48
C VAL A 51 -5.44 1.83 7.76
N GLU A 52 -4.85 0.65 7.91
CA GLU A 52 -5.57 -0.60 8.23
C GLU A 52 -6.32 -0.51 9.57
N ALA A 53 -5.74 0.17 10.56
CA ALA A 53 -6.32 0.33 11.89
C ALA A 53 -7.52 1.29 11.97
N ILE A 54 -7.85 2.01 10.89
CA ILE A 54 -9.00 2.93 10.89
C ILE A 54 -10.29 2.11 10.97
N ASP A 55 -11.10 2.36 11.99
CA ASP A 55 -12.43 1.76 12.14
C ASP A 55 -13.45 2.56 11.34
N ILE A 56 -13.92 1.97 10.23
CA ILE A 56 -14.88 2.62 9.32
C ILE A 56 -16.28 2.64 9.93
N ASP A 57 -16.65 1.58 10.67
CA ASP A 57 -17.95 1.51 11.32
C ASP A 57 -18.05 2.63 12.37
N GLN A 58 -16.99 2.82 13.15
CA GLN A 58 -16.93 3.92 14.12
C GLN A 58 -17.14 5.29 13.47
N ILE A 59 -16.52 5.54 12.31
CA ILE A 59 -16.67 6.81 11.59
C ILE A 59 -18.13 7.00 11.11
N LEU A 60 -18.75 5.94 10.57
CA LEU A 60 -20.11 6.01 10.03
C LEU A 60 -21.18 6.19 11.12
N TYR A 61 -20.94 5.71 12.33
CA TYR A 61 -21.88 5.81 13.45
C TYR A 61 -21.67 7.05 14.33
N ASP A 62 -20.64 7.86 14.07
CA ASP A 62 -20.38 9.08 14.85
C ASP A 62 -21.26 10.25 14.38
N PRO A 63 -22.17 10.78 15.20
CA PRO A 63 -23.04 11.88 14.82
C PRO A 63 -22.36 13.25 14.88
N GLN A 64 -21.08 13.34 15.26
CA GLN A 64 -20.37 14.62 15.36
C GLN A 64 -20.12 15.25 13.98
N PRO A 65 -20.33 16.57 13.83
CA PRO A 65 -20.00 17.28 12.59
C PRO A 65 -18.51 17.14 12.24
N GLY A 66 -18.22 16.61 11.05
CA GLY A 66 -16.84 16.42 10.57
C GLY A 66 -16.21 15.08 10.95
N ALA A 67 -16.94 14.18 11.61
CA ALA A 67 -16.46 12.82 11.88
C ALA A 67 -16.21 12.01 10.58
N ASP A 68 -16.86 12.37 9.47
CA ASP A 68 -16.73 11.72 8.15
C ASP A 68 -15.31 11.80 7.52
N TYR A 69 -14.41 12.59 8.13
CA TYR A 69 -13.04 12.77 7.65
C TYR A 69 -12.02 12.22 8.64
N THR A 70 -11.05 11.50 8.10
CA THR A 70 -9.88 11.02 8.84
C THR A 70 -8.62 11.73 8.37
N ILE A 71 -7.84 12.25 9.32
CA ILE A 71 -6.55 12.88 9.03
C ILE A 71 -5.43 11.92 9.43
N ILE A 72 -4.59 11.53 8.47
CA ILE A 72 -3.42 10.69 8.72
C ILE A 72 -2.16 11.49 8.41
N MET A 73 -1.23 11.50 9.37
CA MET A 73 0.10 12.08 9.18
C MET A 73 1.12 10.95 9.06
N PRO A 74 1.63 10.67 7.85
CA PRO A 74 2.68 9.69 7.68
C PRO A 74 3.97 10.15 8.34
N PHE A 75 4.69 9.19 8.91
CA PHE A 75 5.90 9.47 9.68
C PHE A 75 6.95 10.19 8.83
N ARG A 76 7.49 11.30 9.35
CA ARG A 76 8.51 12.15 8.68
C ARG A 76 8.08 12.69 7.31
N SER A 77 6.78 12.72 7.02
CA SER A 77 6.22 13.46 5.89
C SER A 77 5.89 14.89 6.32
N GLN A 78 6.10 15.87 5.45
CA GLN A 78 5.58 17.23 5.65
C GLN A 78 4.10 17.36 5.20
N ARG A 79 3.50 16.26 4.72
CA ARG A 79 2.14 16.23 4.18
C ARG A 79 1.24 15.38 5.08
N CYS A 80 -0.01 15.79 5.22
CA CYS A 80 -1.08 14.99 5.79
C CYS A 80 -2.04 14.52 4.69
N PHE A 81 -2.69 13.39 4.91
CA PHE A 81 -3.81 12.92 4.11
C PHE A 81 -5.09 13.29 4.84
N VAL A 82 -5.98 14.02 4.16
CA VAL A 82 -7.35 14.26 4.63
C VAL A 82 -8.24 13.35 3.80
N LEU A 83 -8.79 12.33 4.43
CA LEU A 83 -9.47 11.23 3.76
C LEU A 83 -10.94 11.22 4.16
N SER A 84 -11.84 11.24 3.18
CA SER A 84 -13.23 10.85 3.42
C SER A 84 -13.30 9.33 3.69
N VAL A 85 -14.46 8.85 4.15
CA VAL A 85 -14.70 7.41 4.31
C VAL A 85 -14.41 6.63 3.01
N THR A 86 -14.82 7.16 1.86
CA THR A 86 -14.56 6.55 0.56
C THR A 86 -13.06 6.52 0.24
N ASP A 87 -12.33 7.59 0.55
CA ASP A 87 -10.89 7.63 0.35
C ASP A 87 -10.16 6.62 1.24
N VAL A 88 -10.63 6.43 2.49
CA VAL A 88 -10.10 5.39 3.39
C VAL A 88 -10.30 4.01 2.79
N LEU A 89 -11.48 3.70 2.25
CA LEU A 89 -11.76 2.42 1.60
C LEU A 89 -10.85 2.20 0.39
N ASN A 90 -10.76 3.19 -0.50
CA ASN A 90 -9.93 3.13 -1.71
C ASN A 90 -8.45 2.97 -1.36
N LEU A 91 -7.98 3.68 -0.34
CA LEU A 91 -6.60 3.59 0.13
C LEU A 91 -6.31 2.24 0.79
N LYS A 92 -7.25 1.70 1.58
CA LYS A 92 -7.15 0.36 2.16
C LYS A 92 -7.03 -0.70 1.07
N GLU A 93 -7.90 -0.67 0.06
CA GLU A 93 -7.84 -1.61 -1.07
C GLU A 93 -6.49 -1.57 -1.78
N LEU A 94 -6.02 -0.36 -2.11
CA LEU A 94 -4.74 -0.14 -2.76
C LEU A 94 -3.58 -0.72 -1.94
N LEU A 95 -3.56 -0.46 -0.64
CA LEU A 95 -2.49 -0.93 0.25
C LEU A 95 -2.55 -2.44 0.51
N TYR A 96 -3.74 -3.03 0.56
CA TYR A 96 -3.90 -4.48 0.66
C TYR A 96 -3.42 -5.20 -0.59
N GLY A 97 -3.82 -4.72 -1.78
CA GLY A 97 -3.36 -5.29 -3.04
C GLY A 97 -1.85 -5.17 -3.20
N ALA A 98 -1.27 -4.01 -2.86
CA ALA A 98 0.17 -3.83 -2.86
C ALA A 98 0.89 -4.81 -1.91
N LYS A 99 0.38 -4.99 -0.70
CA LYS A 99 0.93 -5.96 0.28
C LYS A 99 0.91 -7.37 -0.28
N PHE A 100 -0.21 -7.80 -0.86
CA PHE A 100 -0.32 -9.14 -1.47
C PHE A 100 0.71 -9.33 -2.59
N MET A 101 0.85 -8.35 -3.48
CA MET A 101 1.81 -8.41 -4.59
C MET A 101 3.27 -8.44 -4.10
N MET A 102 3.58 -7.78 -2.98
CA MET A 102 4.90 -7.86 -2.34
C MET A 102 5.19 -9.25 -1.73
N GLU A 103 4.16 -9.93 -1.20
CA GLU A 103 4.29 -11.26 -0.56
C GLU A 103 4.28 -12.41 -1.58
N LEU A 104 3.68 -12.18 -2.76
CA LEU A 104 3.46 -13.18 -3.80
C LEU A 104 4.72 -13.95 -4.24
N PRO A 105 5.90 -13.32 -4.45
CA PRO A 105 7.11 -14.06 -4.81
C PRO A 105 7.52 -15.10 -3.77
N GLY A 106 7.29 -14.82 -2.48
CA GLY A 106 7.53 -15.78 -1.40
C GLY A 106 6.56 -16.95 -1.45
N ILE A 107 5.27 -16.67 -1.62
CA ILE A 107 4.21 -17.69 -1.72
C ILE A 107 4.50 -18.63 -2.90
N ILE A 108 4.85 -18.10 -4.07
CA ILE A 108 5.18 -18.90 -5.25
C ILE A 108 6.37 -19.82 -4.97
N LYS A 109 7.43 -19.30 -4.35
CA LYS A 109 8.61 -20.08 -3.99
C LYS A 109 8.25 -21.22 -3.04
N ASP A 110 7.41 -20.97 -2.05
CA ASP A 110 6.97 -21.98 -1.10
C ASP A 110 6.14 -23.07 -1.80
N CYS A 111 5.21 -22.71 -2.68
CA CYS A 111 4.45 -23.67 -3.48
C CYS A 111 5.34 -24.55 -4.38
N LEU A 112 6.37 -23.95 -5.01
CA LEU A 112 7.31 -24.68 -5.85
C LEU A 112 8.18 -25.65 -5.03
N ASN A 113 8.60 -25.26 -3.83
CA ASN A 113 9.38 -26.12 -2.94
C ASN A 113 8.57 -27.30 -2.35
N VAL A 114 7.25 -27.14 -2.23
CA VAL A 114 6.34 -28.18 -1.71
C VAL A 114 5.97 -29.23 -2.76
N SER A 115 6.29 -29.01 -4.04
CA SER A 115 6.12 -30.03 -5.08
C SER A 115 7.34 -30.96 -5.13
N PRO A 116 7.33 -32.16 -4.51
CA PRO A 116 8.20 -33.21 -4.98
C PRO A 116 7.72 -33.51 -6.39
N ILE A 117 8.53 -33.19 -7.38
CA ILE A 117 8.42 -33.84 -8.68
C ILE A 117 8.66 -35.32 -8.37
N SER A 118 7.58 -36.07 -8.18
CA SER A 118 7.60 -37.53 -8.23
C SER A 118 8.09 -37.88 -9.62
N SER A 119 9.41 -37.98 -9.75
CA SER A 119 10.08 -38.56 -10.89
C SER A 119 9.79 -40.06 -10.83
N SER A 120 8.56 -40.40 -11.16
CA SER A 120 8.16 -41.75 -11.52
C SER A 120 8.58 -41.95 -12.98
N THR A 121 9.20 -43.10 -13.27
CA THR A 121 9.41 -43.69 -14.62
C THR A 121 10.69 -43.14 -15.29
N ILE A 122 11.78 -43.88 -15.53
CA ILE A 122 12.08 -45.31 -15.80
C ILE A 122 13.44 -45.66 -15.21
#